data_AF-A0AAV0BWQ8-F1
#
_entry.id   AF-A0AAV0BWQ8-F1
#
_cell.length_a   1.000
_cell.length_b   1.000
_cell.length_c   1.000
_cell.angle_alpha   90.00
_cell.angle_beta   90.00
_cell.angle_gamma   90.00
#
_symmetry.space_group_name_H-M   'P 1'
#
loop_
_entity.id
_entity.type
_entity.pdbx_description
1 polymer ?
#
loop_
_entity_poly.entity_id
_entity_poly.type
_entity_poly.pdbx_seq_one_letter_code
_entity_poly.pdbx_strand_id
1 'polypeptide(L)'
;MIGAVASHFVPTVAAESKDKEEEGEEEEEEEEEEEEEDPEDCAQSKCSKYKHHFDHCEERVRSGKGDKNEDCVEEFFHLLHCVDECVSFQFIYLLLSFSI
;
A
#
# COMPACT_ATOMS: atom_id res chain seq x y z
N MET A 1 42.28 14.75 0.89
CA MET A 1 41.49 13.53 0.63
C MET A 1 40.08 13.97 0.23
N ILE A 2 39.87 14.74 -0.85
CA ILE A 2 39.55 14.27 -2.21
C ILE A 2 38.99 12.83 -2.23
N GLY A 3 37.72 12.65 -2.58
CA GLY A 3 37.19 11.31 -2.87
C GLY A 3 35.67 11.16 -2.81
N ALA A 4 35.01 11.60 -3.89
CA ALA A 4 33.77 11.07 -4.48
C ALA A 4 32.88 10.10 -3.68
N VAL A 5 31.68 10.55 -3.30
CA VAL A 5 30.46 9.69 -3.22
C VAL A 5 29.23 10.44 -3.75
N ALA A 6 29.41 11.30 -4.77
CA ALA A 6 28.31 11.96 -5.49
C ALA A 6 27.91 11.20 -6.77
N SER A 7 28.18 9.89 -6.83
CA SER A 7 27.94 9.03 -8.00
C SER A 7 26.97 7.86 -7.73
N HIS A 8 26.28 7.85 -6.59
CA HIS A 8 25.15 6.93 -6.36
C HIS A 8 23.79 7.60 -6.55
N PHE A 9 23.78 8.89 -6.94
CA PHE A 9 22.57 9.63 -7.27
C PHE A 9 22.39 9.68 -8.79
N VAL A 10 21.54 8.78 -9.28
CA VAL A 10 20.79 8.83 -10.56
C VAL A 10 21.56 8.45 -11.84
N PRO A 11 21.39 7.20 -12.34
CA PRO A 11 21.53 6.93 -13.76
C PRO A 11 20.34 7.52 -14.51
N THR A 12 20.64 8.40 -15.46
CA THR A 12 19.73 9.04 -16.41
C THR A 12 19.27 8.06 -17.48
N VAL A 13 17.96 7.98 -17.76
CA VAL A 13 17.46 7.34 -18.98
C VAL A 13 16.71 8.38 -19.81
N ALA A 14 17.18 8.60 -21.04
CA ALA A 14 16.55 9.44 -22.05
C ALA A 14 16.05 8.53 -23.18
N ALA A 15 14.86 8.87 -23.67
CA ALA A 15 14.05 8.15 -24.64
C ALA A 15 14.73 7.89 -26.00
N GLU A 16 14.22 6.91 -26.75
CA GLU A 16 13.71 7.07 -28.13
C GLU A 16 13.26 5.72 -28.74
N SER A 17 12.23 5.80 -29.60
CA SER A 17 11.87 4.89 -30.71
C SER A 17 10.93 3.71 -30.44
N LYS A 18 9.70 3.91 -30.92
CA LYS A 18 8.56 3.01 -31.01
C LYS A 18 8.41 2.56 -32.46
N ASP A 19 8.49 1.26 -32.74
CA ASP A 19 8.09 0.57 -34.00
C ASP A 19 8.15 -0.95 -33.73
N LYS A 20 7.26 -1.84 -34.16
CA LYS A 20 5.87 -1.81 -34.61
C LYS A 20 5.43 -3.28 -34.53
N GLU A 21 4.30 -3.44 -33.86
CA GLU A 21 3.35 -4.56 -33.81
C GLU A 21 3.41 -5.59 -34.95
N GLU A 22 3.48 -6.88 -34.59
CA GLU A 22 2.84 -7.95 -35.37
C GLU A 22 2.44 -9.16 -34.47
N GLU A 23 1.16 -9.52 -34.64
CA GLU A 23 0.42 -10.76 -34.38
C GLU A 23 0.96 -11.84 -33.44
N GLY A 24 0.05 -12.30 -32.57
CA GLY A 24 0.11 -13.60 -31.91
C GLY A 24 -1.09 -13.77 -30.99
N GLU A 25 -2.20 -14.21 -31.56
CA GLU A 25 -3.37 -14.72 -30.83
C GLU A 25 -2.93 -15.94 -30.00
N GLU A 26 -2.76 -15.76 -28.68
CA GLU A 26 -2.73 -16.85 -27.71
C GLU A 26 -3.68 -16.48 -26.57
N GLU A 27 -4.57 -17.42 -26.26
CA GLU A 27 -5.54 -17.39 -25.17
C GLU A 27 -4.84 -16.99 -23.87
N GLU A 28 -5.04 -15.75 -23.41
CA GLU A 28 -4.86 -15.41 -21.99
C GLU A 28 -6.03 -16.06 -21.25
N GLU A 29 -5.77 -17.25 -20.68
CA GLU A 29 -6.35 -17.56 -19.39
C GLU A 29 -6.05 -16.36 -18.49
N GLU A 30 -7.06 -15.52 -18.22
CA GLU A 30 -7.03 -14.60 -17.09
C GLU A 30 -6.88 -15.48 -15.84
N GLU A 31 -5.64 -15.81 -15.48
CA GLU A 31 -5.26 -15.90 -14.08
C GLU A 31 -5.66 -14.54 -13.50
N GLU A 32 -6.83 -14.49 -12.86
CA GLU A 32 -7.08 -13.46 -11.85
C GLU A 32 -5.93 -13.59 -10.85
N GLU A 33 -4.83 -12.86 -11.09
CA GLU A 33 -3.88 -12.53 -10.04
C GLU A 33 -4.72 -11.81 -8.99
N GLU A 34 -5.05 -12.54 -7.92
CA GLU A 34 -5.67 -11.98 -6.73
C GLU A 34 -4.66 -10.97 -6.17
N GLU A 35 -4.82 -9.71 -6.59
CA GLU A 35 -3.89 -8.62 -6.30
C GLU A 35 -3.72 -8.56 -4.78
N GLU A 36 -2.49 -8.79 -4.31
CA GLU A 36 -2.18 -8.82 -2.89
C GLU A 36 -2.51 -7.44 -2.29
N GLU A 37 -3.66 -7.32 -1.61
CA GLU A 37 -4.06 -6.06 -1.00
C GLU A 37 -3.04 -5.67 0.07
N ASP A 38 -2.26 -4.62 -0.21
CA ASP A 38 -1.34 -4.04 0.76
C ASP A 38 -2.15 -3.36 1.90
N PRO A 39 -1.62 -3.32 3.14
CA PRO A 39 -2.20 -2.57 4.25
C PRO A 39 -2.77 -1.19 3.89
N GLU A 40 -2.12 -0.45 2.99
CA GLU A 40 -2.60 0.85 2.51
C GLU A 40 -3.93 0.74 1.75
N ASP A 41 -4.08 -0.23 0.86
CA ASP A 41 -5.30 -0.46 0.08
C ASP A 41 -6.45 -0.91 0.98
N CYS A 42 -6.17 -1.79 1.94
CA CYS A 42 -7.11 -2.15 3.00
C CYS A 42 -7.58 -0.93 3.81
N ALA A 43 -6.65 -0.02 4.14
CA ALA A 43 -6.96 1.20 4.89
C ALA A 43 -7.85 2.17 4.10
N GLN A 44 -7.64 2.30 2.78
CA GLN A 44 -8.41 3.19 1.91
C GLN A 44 -9.77 2.61 1.51
N SER A 45 -9.88 1.29 1.38
CA SER A 45 -11.09 0.62 0.91
C SER A 45 -11.96 0.14 2.09
N LYS A 46 -11.75 -1.11 2.52
CA LYS A 46 -12.53 -1.85 3.52
C LYS A 46 -12.51 -1.18 4.90
N CYS A 47 -11.44 -0.48 5.24
CA CYS A 47 -11.23 0.14 6.55
C CYS A 47 -11.36 1.67 6.56
N SER A 48 -11.87 2.27 5.47
CA SER A 48 -12.00 3.72 5.29
C SER A 48 -12.68 4.46 6.45
N LYS A 49 -13.69 3.84 7.08
CA LYS A 49 -14.37 4.41 8.25
C LYS A 49 -13.41 4.61 9.43
N TYR A 50 -12.65 3.57 9.77
CA TYR A 50 -11.71 3.62 10.89
C TYR A 50 -10.54 4.54 10.58
N LYS A 51 -10.09 4.54 9.31
CA LYS A 51 -9.11 5.48 8.81
C LYS A 51 -9.57 6.94 8.98
N HIS A 52 -10.80 7.26 8.59
CA HIS A 52 -11.34 8.61 8.76
C HIS A 52 -11.40 9.03 10.23
N HIS A 53 -11.75 8.13 11.15
CA HIS A 53 -11.72 8.42 12.59
C HIS A 53 -10.31 8.70 13.09
N PHE A 54 -9.34 7.88 12.69
CA PHE A 54 -7.93 8.10 13.02
C PHE A 54 -7.40 9.42 12.46
N ASP A 55 -7.63 9.70 11.18
CA ASP A 55 -7.18 10.93 10.52
C ASP A 55 -7.79 12.18 11.18
N HIS A 56 -9.08 12.12 11.57
CA HIS A 56 -9.74 13.20 12.29
C HIS A 56 -9.18 13.41 13.71
N CYS A 57 -8.89 12.32 14.44
CA CYS A 57 -8.21 12.42 15.73
C CYS A 57 -6.83 13.07 15.57
N GLU A 58 -6.03 12.59 14.62
CA GLU A 58 -4.69 13.12 14.33
C GLU A 58 -4.75 14.61 13.96
N GLU A 59 -5.69 15.03 13.11
CA GLU A 59 -5.86 16.45 12.76
C GLU A 59 -6.17 17.30 14.00
N ARG A 60 -7.06 16.83 14.88
CA ARG A 60 -7.45 17.55 16.09
C ARG A 60 -6.29 17.63 17.10
N VAL A 61 -5.59 16.52 17.35
CA VAL A 61 -4.43 16.46 18.25
C VAL A 61 -3.29 17.32 17.71
N ARG A 62 -2.94 17.19 16.43
CA ARG A 62 -1.88 17.99 15.79
C ARG A 62 -2.20 19.47 15.73
N SER A 63 -3.47 19.84 15.57
CA SER A 63 -3.91 21.24 15.59
C SER A 63 -4.02 21.84 16.99
N GLY A 64 -3.77 21.06 18.05
CA GLY A 64 -3.90 21.50 19.43
C GLY A 64 -5.35 21.78 19.86
N LYS A 65 -6.33 21.31 19.07
CA LYS A 65 -7.77 21.38 19.36
C LYS A 65 -8.26 20.14 20.10
N GLY A 66 -7.37 19.19 20.36
CA GLY A 66 -7.66 17.99 21.12
C GLY A 66 -7.83 18.24 22.61
N ASP A 67 -8.41 17.26 23.27
CA ASP A 67 -8.55 17.25 24.72
C ASP A 67 -7.17 17.19 25.40
N LYS A 68 -7.14 17.55 26.68
CA LYS A 68 -5.90 17.54 27.46
C LYS A 68 -5.38 16.10 27.58
N ASN A 69 -4.21 15.86 26.99
CA ASN A 69 -3.60 14.54 26.87
C ASN A 69 -4.43 13.56 26.02
N GLU A 70 -5.19 14.06 25.04
CA GLU A 70 -5.75 13.21 23.99
C GLU A 70 -4.63 12.54 23.19
N ASP A 71 -4.74 11.24 23.02
CA ASP A 71 -3.96 10.44 22.06
C ASP A 71 -4.93 9.67 21.16
N CYS A 72 -4.44 9.28 19.98
CA CYS A 72 -5.25 8.61 18.95
C CYS A 72 -5.06 7.09 18.96
N VAL A 73 -4.67 6.52 20.10
CA VAL A 73 -4.30 5.10 20.21
C VAL A 73 -5.52 4.21 20.04
N GLU A 74 -6.68 4.62 20.54
CA GLU A 74 -7.95 3.89 20.37
C GLU A 74 -8.34 3.77 18.89
N GLU A 75 -8.35 4.89 18.17
CA GLU A 75 -8.67 4.94 16.74
C GLU A 75 -7.62 4.18 15.91
N PHE A 76 -6.36 4.24 16.31
CA PHE A 76 -5.30 3.46 15.68
C PHE A 76 -5.52 1.95 15.84
N PHE A 77 -5.92 1.48 17.03
CA PHE A 77 -6.24 0.07 17.24
C PHE A 77 -7.46 -0.39 16.44
N HIS A 78 -8.47 0.46 16.29
CA HIS A 78 -9.61 0.15 15.42
C HIS A 78 -9.22 0.05 13.94
N LEU A 79 -8.37 0.94 13.46
CA LEU A 79 -7.83 0.88 12.10
C LEU A 79 -6.96 -0.37 11.91
N LEU A 80 -6.02 -0.61 12.82
CA LEU A 80 -5.10 -1.76 12.76
C LEU A 80 -5.85 -3.09 12.79
N HIS A 81 -6.84 -3.24 13.66
CA HIS A 81 -7.63 -4.46 13.75
C HIS A 81 -8.36 -4.76 12.43
N CYS A 82 -8.96 -3.74 11.81
CA CYS A 82 -9.61 -3.90 10.51
C CYS A 82 -8.60 -4.24 9.41
N VAL A 83 -7.46 -3.56 9.37
CA VAL A 83 -6.42 -3.81 8.37
C VAL A 83 -5.85 -5.22 8.53
N ASP A 84 -5.55 -5.67 9.75
CA ASP A 84 -5.05 -7.03 10.02
C ASP A 84 -6.03 -8.12 9.52
N GLU A 85 -7.32 -7.96 9.79
CA GLU A 85 -8.34 -8.86 9.25
C GLU A 85 -8.35 -8.84 7.71
N CYS A 86 -8.20 -7.67 7.10
CA CYS A 86 -8.13 -7.51 5.65
C CYS A 86 -6.92 -8.24 5.03
N VAL A 87 -5.71 -8.02 5.55
CA VAL A 87 -4.48 -8.62 4.98
C VAL A 87 -4.32 -10.10 5.35
N SER A 88 -4.80 -10.52 6.52
CA SER A 88 -4.64 -11.90 7.00
C SER A 88 -5.43 -12.90 6.17
N PHE A 89 -6.63 -12.55 5.68
CA PHE A 89 -7.37 -13.40 4.77
C PHE A 89 -6.57 -13.62 3.48
N GLN A 90 -6.01 -12.56 2.90
CA GLN A 90 -5.20 -12.65 1.67
C GLN A 90 -3.97 -13.54 1.86
N PHE A 91 -3.22 -13.32 2.94
CA PHE A 91 -2.00 -14.09 3.20
C PHE A 91 -2.28 -15.60 3.34
N ILE A 92 -3.41 -15.97 3.96
CA ILE A 92 -3.82 -17.37 4.07
C ILE A 92 -4.15 -17.96 2.69
N TYR A 93 -4.88 -17.24 1.83
CA TYR A 93 -5.19 -17.71 0.48
C TYR A 93 -3.91 -17.91 -0.34
N LEU A 94 -3.01 -16.93 -0.31
CA LEU A 94 -1.74 -16.99 -1.03
C LEU A 94 -0.87 -18.18 -0.60
N LEU A 95 -0.71 -18.39 0.73
CA LEU A 95 0.06 -19.53 1.25
C LEU A 95 -0.55 -20.89 0.89
N LEU A 96 -1.87 -20.99 0.80
CA LEU A 96 -2.56 -22.22 0.40
C LEU A 96 -2.39 -22.49 -1.10
N SER A 97 -2.42 -21.47 -1.95
CA SER A 97 -2.22 -21.59 -3.40
C SER A 97 -0.79 -21.99 -3.80
N PHE A 98 0.23 -21.52 -3.08
CA PHE A 98 1.63 -21.90 -3.33
C PHE A 98 2.07 -23.23 -2.68
N SER A 99 1.22 -23.85 -1.85
CA SER A 99 1.50 -25.12 -1.15
C SER A 99 0.79 -26.34 -1.76
N ILE A 100 0.02 -26.16 -2.84
CA ILE A 100 -0.60 -27.22 -3.65
C ILE A 100 0.19 -27.33 -4.95
#